data_AF-A0A176Y8D9-F1
#
_entry.id   AF-A0A176Y8D9-F1
#
_cell.length_a   1.000
_cell.length_b   1.000
_cell.length_c   1.000
_cell.angle_alpha   90.00
_cell.angle_beta   90.00
_cell.angle_gamma   90.00
#
_symmetry.space_group_name_H-M   'P 1'
#
loop_
_entity.id
_entity.type
_entity.pdbx_description
1 polymer ?
#
loop_
_entity_poly.entity_id
_entity_poly.type
_entity_poly.pdbx_seq_one_letter_code
_entity_poly.pdbx_strand_id
1 'polypeptide(L)'
;MPRQKQSRGQVEARYVRPYSKGQKNDFRDAEAIAEAVQRPTKKFVATKTADQLDLQALHRVRERLVSQRTGIINQIRELARLRTEECPVRHYRAA
;
A
#
# COMPACT_ATOMS: atom_id res chain seq x y z
N MET A 1 43.28 9.07 4.73
CA MET A 1 42.15 8.20 5.12
C MET A 1 40.89 8.69 4.44
N PRO A 2 40.33 7.96 3.45
CA PRO A 2 39.13 8.42 2.74
C PRO A 2 37.91 8.23 3.64
N ARG A 3 37.34 9.32 4.15
CA ARG A 3 36.02 9.32 4.80
C ARG A 3 34.98 8.96 3.75
N GLN A 4 34.47 7.74 3.79
CA GLN A 4 33.39 7.30 2.91
C GLN A 4 32.22 8.26 3.10
N LYS A 5 31.88 9.03 2.06
CA LYS A 5 30.73 9.91 2.03
C LYS A 5 29.49 9.04 2.29
N GLN A 6 28.89 9.15 3.48
CA GLN A 6 27.58 8.58 3.76
C GLN A 6 26.62 9.12 2.68
N SER A 7 26.30 8.28 1.71
CA SER A 7 25.30 8.58 0.69
C SER A 7 23.96 8.74 1.39
N ARG A 8 23.24 9.84 1.09
CA ARG A 8 21.92 10.18 1.64
C ARG A 8 20.83 9.23 1.10
N GLY A 9 20.95 7.93 1.36
CA GLY A 9 20.04 6.89 0.89
C GLY A 9 19.31 6.20 2.04
N GLN A 10 18.14 5.63 1.74
CA GLN A 10 17.32 4.89 2.69
C GLN A 10 17.79 3.44 2.78
N VAL A 11 17.73 2.86 3.99
CA VAL A 11 18.00 1.42 4.19
C VAL A 11 16.74 0.62 3.89
N GLU A 12 16.85 -0.43 3.08
CA GLU A 12 15.70 -1.31 2.81
C GLU A 12 15.19 -1.98 4.08
N ALA A 13 13.87 -2.03 4.24
CA ALA A 13 13.22 -2.69 5.37
C ALA A 13 13.62 -4.17 5.51
N ARG A 14 13.93 -4.86 4.41
CA ARG A 14 14.41 -6.26 4.41
C ARG A 14 15.72 -6.42 5.18
N TYR A 15 16.56 -5.39 5.17
CA TYR A 15 17.84 -5.40 5.86
C TYR A 15 17.76 -4.97 7.32
N VAL A 16 16.68 -4.28 7.72
CA VAL A 16 16.42 -3.85 9.10
C VAL A 16 15.73 -4.96 9.90
N ARG A 17 14.88 -5.76 9.25
CA ARG A 17 14.07 -6.82 9.88
C ARG A 17 14.85 -7.82 10.76
N PRO A 18 16.08 -8.27 10.43
CA PRO A 18 16.87 -9.16 11.29
C PRO A 18 17.32 -8.51 12.61
N TYR A 19 17.35 -7.17 12.69
CA TYR A 19 17.83 -6.41 13.84
C TYR A 19 16.68 -5.84 14.69
N SER A 20 15.44 -5.93 14.20
CA SER A 20 14.25 -5.49 14.94
C SER A 20 13.94 -6.48 16.07
N LYS A 21 14.07 -6.02 17.31
CA LYS A 21 13.73 -6.79 18.51
C LYS A 21 12.20 -6.73 18.67
N GLY A 22 11.53 -7.88 18.65
CA GLY A 22 10.08 -8.09 18.41
C GLY A 22 9.02 -7.32 19.21
N GLN A 23 9.39 -6.35 20.04
CA GLN A 23 8.47 -5.37 20.61
C GLN A 23 8.49 -4.10 19.76
N LYS A 24 7.30 -3.63 19.35
CA LYS A 24 7.15 -2.44 18.51
C LYS A 24 7.47 -1.19 19.33
N ASN A 25 8.67 -0.65 19.16
CA ASN A 25 9.14 0.58 19.82
C ASN A 25 10.06 1.33 18.85
N ASP A 26 9.74 2.59 18.57
CA ASP A 26 10.48 3.44 17.62
C ASP A 26 11.96 3.58 18.00
N PHE A 27 12.30 3.54 19.30
CA PHE A 27 13.68 3.55 19.76
C PHE A 27 14.46 2.30 19.30
N ARG A 28 13.81 1.13 19.34
CA ARG A 28 14.41 -0.14 18.92
C ARG A 28 14.53 -0.26 17.41
N ASP A 29 13.55 0.30 16.69
CA ASP A 29 13.63 0.37 15.24
C ASP A 29 14.73 1.33 14.79
N ALA A 30 14.95 2.44 15.50
CA ALA A 30 16.10 3.31 15.27
C ALA A 30 17.45 2.62 15.54
N GLU A 31 17.57 1.84 16.62
CA GLU A 31 18.74 0.99 16.89
C GLU A 31 18.98 -0.03 15.77
N ALA A 32 17.93 -0.71 15.33
CA ALA A 32 17.99 -1.70 14.26
C ALA A 32 18.42 -1.09 12.92
N ILE A 33 17.94 0.13 12.61
CA ILE A 33 18.36 0.89 11.44
C ILE A 33 19.82 1.32 11.58
N ALA A 34 20.22 1.84 12.74
CA ALA A 34 21.60 2.27 12.98
C ALA A 34 22.60 1.10 12.84
N GLU A 35 22.25 -0.09 13.36
CA GLU A 35 23.06 -1.29 13.17
C GLU A 35 23.08 -1.73 11.69
N ALA A 36 21.95 -1.66 11.01
CA ALA A 36 21.86 -2.00 9.59
C ALA A 36 22.71 -1.05 8.71
N VAL A 37 22.72 0.26 8.99
CA VAL A 37 23.49 1.29 8.25
C VAL A 37 25.01 1.05 8.36
N GLN A 38 25.48 0.54 9.50
CA GLN A 38 26.91 0.35 9.75
C GLN A 38 27.52 -0.82 8.96
N ARG A 39 26.70 -1.69 8.35
CA ARG A 39 27.22 -2.88 7.66
C ARG A 39 27.73 -2.55 6.24
N PRO A 40 28.98 -2.89 5.89
CA PRO A 40 29.63 -2.47 4.65
C PRO A 40 29.06 -3.15 3.38
N THR A 41 28.25 -4.19 3.51
CA THR A 41 27.65 -4.93 2.38
C THR A 41 26.25 -4.46 1.99
N LYS A 42 25.70 -3.43 2.66
CA LYS A 42 24.34 -2.96 2.39
C LYS A 42 24.32 -2.02 1.19
N LYS A 43 23.36 -2.25 0.30
CA LYS A 43 23.03 -1.32 -0.77
C LYS A 43 22.01 -0.32 -0.23
N PHE A 44 22.36 0.97 -0.26
CA PHE A 44 21.42 2.03 0.05
C PHE A 44 20.47 2.23 -1.14
N VAL A 45 19.18 2.30 -0.88
CA VAL A 45 18.20 2.70 -1.89
C VAL A 45 18.27 4.21 -2.03
N ALA A 46 18.24 4.69 -3.27
CA ALA A 46 18.09 6.11 -3.52
C ALA A 46 16.81 6.62 -2.82
N THR A 47 16.93 7.73 -2.10
CA THR A 47 15.76 8.39 -1.53
C THR A 47 14.82 8.76 -2.68
N LYS A 48 13.55 8.37 -2.58
CA LYS A 48 12.55 8.65 -3.62
C LYS A 48 12.51 10.16 -3.92
N THR A 49 12.43 10.50 -5.21
CA THR A 49 12.24 11.90 -5.62
C THR A 49 10.81 12.35 -5.30
N ALA A 50 10.58 13.66 -5.21
CA ALA A 50 9.24 14.21 -4.96
C ALA A 50 8.23 13.71 -5.99
N ASP A 51 8.59 13.75 -7.28
CA ASP A 51 7.74 13.26 -8.37
C ASP A 51 7.36 11.77 -8.23
N GLN A 52 8.28 10.93 -7.75
CA GLN A 52 8.00 9.52 -7.50
C GLN A 52 7.02 9.32 -6.33
N LEU A 53 7.09 10.17 -5.32
CA LEU A 53 6.14 10.17 -4.21
C LEU A 53 4.76 10.65 -4.67
N ASP A 54 4.69 11.68 -5.51
CA ASP A 54 3.45 12.22 -6.06
C ASP A 54 2.75 11.20 -6.97
N LEU A 55 3.50 10.54 -7.86
CA LEU A 55 2.97 9.44 -8.67
C LEU A 55 2.42 8.32 -7.78
N GLN A 56 3.13 7.93 -6.72
CA GLN A 56 2.67 6.92 -5.78
C GLN A 56 1.36 7.35 -5.07
N ALA A 57 1.24 8.62 -4.70
CA ALA A 57 0.03 9.17 -4.10
C ALA A 57 -1.15 9.12 -5.08
N LEU A 58 -0.94 9.52 -6.33
CA LEU A 58 -1.95 9.45 -7.39
C LEU A 58 -2.44 8.02 -7.63
N HIS A 59 -1.54 7.03 -7.66
CA HIS A 59 -1.91 5.62 -7.78
C HIS A 59 -2.81 5.18 -6.63
N ARG A 60 -2.48 5.54 -5.38
CA ARG A 60 -3.30 5.21 -4.21
C ARG A 60 -4.70 5.84 -4.26
N VAL A 61 -4.79 7.10 -4.69
CA VAL A 61 -6.09 7.79 -4.84
C VAL A 61 -6.94 7.10 -5.91
N ARG A 62 -6.33 6.76 -7.05
CA ARG A 62 -7.03 6.05 -8.14
C ARG A 62 -7.55 4.69 -7.69
N GLU A 63 -6.73 3.89 -7.02
CA GLU A 63 -7.14 2.57 -6.49
C GLU A 63 -8.35 2.68 -5.56
N ARG A 64 -8.32 3.66 -4.65
CA ARG A 64 -9.44 3.92 -3.73
C ARG A 64 -10.73 4.26 -4.48
N LEU A 65 -10.66 5.16 -5.46
CA LEU A 65 -11.82 5.57 -6.26
C LEU A 65 -12.38 4.42 -7.10
N VAL A 66 -11.52 3.60 -7.69
CA VAL A 66 -11.94 2.42 -8.47
C VAL A 66 -12.64 1.38 -7.59
N SER A 67 -12.08 1.11 -6.40
CA SER A 67 -12.71 0.23 -5.42
C SER A 67 -14.08 0.75 -4.98
N GLN A 68 -14.19 2.03 -4.64
CA GLN A 68 -15.46 2.66 -4.26
C GLN A 68 -16.50 2.60 -5.38
N ARG A 69 -16.14 2.95 -6.61
CA ARG A 69 -17.03 2.85 -7.78
C ARG A 69 -17.56 1.43 -7.95
N THR A 70 -16.68 0.43 -7.83
CA THR A 70 -17.05 -0.98 -7.98
C THR A 70 -17.99 -1.42 -6.85
N GLY A 71 -17.70 -0.99 -5.61
CA GLY A 71 -18.57 -1.23 -4.45
C GLY A 71 -19.97 -0.65 -4.64
N ILE A 72 -20.08 0.60 -5.09
CA ILE A 72 -21.38 1.27 -5.33
C ILE A 72 -22.16 0.54 -6.44
N ILE A 73 -21.51 0.17 -7.54
CA ILE A 73 -22.17 -0.57 -8.63
C ILE A 73 -22.73 -1.90 -8.11
N ASN A 74 -21.96 -2.63 -7.32
CA ASN A 74 -22.41 -3.90 -6.74
C ASN A 74 -23.59 -3.68 -5.78
N GLN A 75 -23.56 -2.63 -4.95
CA GLN A 75 -24.69 -2.27 -4.07
C GLN A 75 -25.96 -1.95 -4.87
N ILE A 76 -25.85 -1.19 -5.96
CA ILE A 76 -26.99 -0.87 -6.83
C ILE A 76 -27.54 -2.13 -7.50
N ARG A 77 -26.69 -3.06 -7.95
CA ARG A 77 -27.13 -4.34 -8.53
C ARG A 77 -27.91 -5.18 -7.52
N GLU A 78 -27.42 -5.30 -6.31
CA GLU A 78 -28.13 -6.05 -5.26
C GLU A 78 -29.46 -5.38 -4.90
N LEU A 79 -29.49 -4.05 -4.78
CA LEU A 79 -30.73 -3.31 -4.55
C LEU A 79 -31.74 -3.52 -5.69
N ALA A 80 -31.28 -3.45 -6.94
CA ALA A 80 -32.11 -3.70 -8.11
C ALA A 80 -32.67 -5.13 -8.11
N ARG A 81 -31.84 -6.11 -7.74
CA ARG A 81 -32.25 -7.52 -7.63
C ARG A 81 -33.36 -7.70 -6.59
N LEU A 82 -33.17 -7.15 -5.39
CA LEU A 82 -34.17 -7.19 -4.31
C LEU A 82 -35.52 -6.57 -4.74
N ARG A 83 -35.48 -5.46 -5.49
CA ARG A 83 -36.70 -4.80 -5.99
C ARG A 83 -37.39 -5.59 -7.11
N THR A 84 -36.63 -6.30 -7.95
CA THR A 84 -37.23 -7.10 -9.04
C THR A 84 -37.90 -8.40 -8.58
N GLU A 85 -37.65 -8.86 -7.36
CA GLU A 85 -38.35 -10.03 -6.81
C GLU A 85 -39.76 -9.69 -6.26
N GLU A 86 -40.12 -8.41 -6.14
CA GLU A 86 -41.50 -7.97 -5.82
C GLU A 86 -42.37 -7.71 -7.06
N CYS A 87 -41.77 -7.63 -8.26
CA CYS A 87 -42.54 -7.37 -9.48
C CYS A 87 -42.82 -8.71 -10.19
N PRO A 88 -44.09 -9.14 -10.33
CA PRO A 88 -44.44 -10.40 -10.97
C PRO A 88 -44.34 -10.24 -12.49
N VAL A 89 -43.14 -10.07 -13.04
CA VAL A 89 -42.93 -10.00 -14.49
C VAL A 89 -42.87 -11.40 -15.13
N ARG A 90 -43.15 -12.46 -14.37
CA ARG A 90 -43.13 -13.87 -14.81
C ARG A 90 -44.48 -14.44 -15.26
N HIS A 91 -45.45 -13.59 -15.64
CA HIS A 91 -46.76 -14.08 -16.12
C HIS A 91 -47.17 -13.64 -17.54
N TYR A 92 -46.29 -13.05 -18.36
CA TYR A 92 -46.59 -12.78 -19.78
C TYR A 92 -46.06 -13.86 -20.75
N ARG A 93 -46.36 -15.13 -20.47
CA ARG A 93 -46.33 -16.22 -21.46
C ARG A 93 -47.41 -17.25 -21.14
N ALA A 94 -48.65 -16.84 -21.36
CA ALA A 94 -49.78 -17.72 -21.61
C ALA A 94 -50.74 -16.97 -22.54
N ALA A 95 -50.56 -17.15 -23.84
CA ALA A 95 -51.54 -16.99 -24.90
C ALA A 95 -50.98 -17.69 -26.15
#